data_AF-A0A1V6QJ25-F1
#
_entry.id   AF-A0A1V6QJ25-F1
#
_cell.length_a   1.000
_cell.length_b   1.000
_cell.length_c   1.000
_cell.angle_alpha   90.00
_cell.angle_beta   90.00
_cell.angle_gamma   90.00
#
_symmetry.space_group_name_H-M   'P 1'
#
loop_
_entity.id
_entity.type
_entity.pdbx_description
1 polymer ?
#
loop_
_entity_poly.entity_id
_entity_poly.type
_entity_poly.pdbx_seq_one_letter_code
_entity_poly.pdbx_strand_id
1 'polypeptide(L)'
;MWINYFLTIYFQAVLGVSPQQAGFDLTPTIVAMVVFSIVGGVAISKLPRSWAVLNNLLAFAMMSIGLGCFTILTASSLTAVHVVLQIIVAGGNGLLLATLLPNVQGQFNPEDMTAVTALFNFLRSFALVWGMTIPSIIFDQSVNRNLGRVPQELRLLLEGGGAYIRASNEFMQSFHGTTKEQILGLYELALRDTWWGAMAFALLGFMLVALQRPGKPSTPFLEDTQQSEGEREKVG
;
A
#
# COMPACT_ATOMS: atom_id res chain seq x y z
N MET A 1 3.45 -0.84 -2.24
CA MET A 1 4.62 -1.70 -2.44
C MET A 1 4.66 -2.85 -1.44
N TRP A 2 4.61 -2.60 -0.14
CA TRP A 2 4.79 -3.62 0.91
C TRP A 2 3.88 -4.85 0.70
N ILE A 3 2.60 -4.62 0.39
CA ILE A 3 1.62 -5.69 0.17
C ILE A 3 2.08 -6.66 -0.91
N ASN A 4 2.37 -6.19 -2.12
CA ASN A 4 2.68 -7.06 -3.25
C ASN A 4 3.90 -7.95 -2.99
N TYR A 5 4.96 -7.40 -2.41
CA TYR A 5 6.20 -8.14 -2.16
C TYR A 5 6.08 -9.11 -0.98
N PHE A 6 5.62 -8.63 0.17
CA PHE A 6 5.57 -9.46 1.38
C PHE A 6 4.41 -10.45 1.40
N LEU A 7 3.34 -10.17 0.65
CA LEU A 7 2.27 -11.14 0.45
C LEU A 7 2.72 -12.26 -0.51
N THR A 8 3.55 -11.94 -1.51
CA THR A 8 4.22 -12.96 -2.34
C THR A 8 5.10 -13.88 -1.48
N ILE A 9 5.89 -13.29 -0.57
CA ILE A 9 6.70 -14.05 0.39
C ILE A 9 5.80 -14.92 1.27
N TYR A 10 4.71 -14.39 1.79
CA TYR A 10 3.74 -15.17 2.58
C TYR A 10 3.17 -16.36 1.79
N PHE A 11 2.77 -16.15 0.53
CA PHE A 11 2.25 -17.22 -0.31
C PHE A 11 3.29 -18.30 -0.60
N GLN A 12 4.50 -17.91 -1.00
CA GLN A 12 5.53 -18.88 -1.38
C GLN A 12 6.18 -19.57 -0.18
N ALA A 13 6.55 -18.80 0.84
CA ALA A 13 7.28 -19.30 1.99
C ALA A 13 6.36 -19.92 3.05
N VAL A 14 5.21 -19.30 3.35
CA VAL A 14 4.31 -19.77 4.43
C VAL A 14 3.25 -20.72 3.91
N LEU A 15 2.50 -20.34 2.86
CA LEU A 15 1.47 -21.21 2.28
C LEU A 15 2.03 -22.29 1.36
N GLY A 16 3.29 -22.16 0.94
CA GLY A 16 3.94 -23.14 0.11
C GLY A 16 3.34 -23.26 -1.30
N VAL A 17 2.81 -22.17 -1.86
CA VAL A 17 2.33 -22.17 -3.25
C VAL A 17 3.45 -21.83 -4.24
N SER A 18 3.29 -22.24 -5.49
CA SER A 18 4.26 -21.93 -6.56
C SER A 18 4.30 -20.42 -6.85
N PRO A 19 5.39 -19.88 -7.43
CA PRO A 19 5.45 -18.49 -7.85
C PRO A 19 4.32 -18.10 -8.82
N GLN A 20 3.91 -19.03 -9.70
CA GLN A 20 2.80 -18.83 -10.64
C GLN A 20 1.47 -18.69 -9.90
N GLN A 21 1.22 -19.55 -8.92
CA GLN A 21 0.00 -19.48 -8.10
C GLN A 21 -0.01 -18.24 -7.21
N ALA A 22 1.12 -17.87 -6.61
CA ALA A 22 1.24 -16.65 -5.82
C ALA A 22 0.90 -15.41 -6.66
N GLY A 23 1.32 -15.37 -7.93
CA GLY A 23 0.94 -14.32 -8.87
C GLY A 23 -0.56 -14.30 -9.17
N PHE A 24 -1.16 -15.47 -9.37
CA PHE A 24 -2.61 -15.59 -9.55
C PHE A 24 -3.38 -15.10 -8.31
N ASP A 25 -2.94 -15.48 -7.12
CA ASP A 25 -3.55 -15.12 -5.84
C ASP A 25 -3.44 -13.61 -5.52
N LEU A 26 -2.55 -12.87 -6.20
CA LEU A 26 -2.48 -11.41 -6.16
C LEU A 26 -3.45 -10.71 -7.12
N THR A 27 -4.02 -11.42 -8.09
CA THR A 27 -4.96 -10.85 -9.07
C THR A 27 -6.13 -10.11 -8.42
N PRO A 28 -6.78 -10.65 -7.36
CA PRO A 28 -7.86 -9.94 -6.67
C PRO A 28 -7.43 -8.58 -6.13
N THR A 29 -6.19 -8.47 -5.62
CA THR A 29 -5.62 -7.20 -5.13
C THR A 29 -5.55 -6.16 -6.26
N ILE A 30 -5.04 -6.57 -7.43
CA ILE A 30 -4.89 -5.66 -8.58
C ILE A 30 -6.25 -5.21 -9.11
N VAL A 31 -7.18 -6.17 -9.30
CA VAL A 31 -8.54 -5.87 -9.78
C VAL A 31 -9.26 -4.94 -8.83
N ALA A 32 -9.22 -5.22 -7.52
CA ALA A 32 -9.81 -4.33 -6.51
C ALA A 32 -9.18 -2.93 -6.58
N MET A 33 -7.86 -2.82 -6.65
CA MET A 33 -7.18 -1.53 -6.75
C MET A 33 -7.67 -0.71 -7.94
N VAL A 34 -7.84 -1.32 -9.11
CA VAL A 34 -8.37 -0.66 -10.32
C VAL A 34 -9.80 -0.20 -10.10
N VAL A 35 -10.68 -1.07 -9.62
CA VAL A 35 -12.10 -0.75 -9.37
C VAL A 35 -12.22 0.41 -8.40
N PHE A 36 -11.53 0.36 -7.26
CA PHE A 36 -11.57 1.44 -6.28
C PHE A 36 -10.88 2.72 -6.77
N SER A 37 -9.88 2.64 -7.65
CA SER A 37 -9.31 3.82 -8.32
C SER A 37 -10.34 4.50 -9.22
N ILE A 38 -11.14 3.74 -9.97
CA ILE A 38 -12.24 4.30 -10.78
C ILE A 38 -13.27 4.96 -9.86
N VAL A 39 -13.67 4.28 -8.78
CA VAL A 39 -14.61 4.84 -7.79
C VAL A 39 -14.07 6.15 -7.20
N GLY A 40 -12.79 6.20 -6.82
CA GLY A 40 -12.14 7.40 -6.31
C GLY A 40 -12.12 8.55 -7.32
N GLY A 41 -11.84 8.25 -8.59
CA GLY A 41 -11.86 9.23 -9.68
C GLY A 41 -13.26 9.78 -9.96
N VAL A 42 -14.28 8.93 -9.95
CA VAL A 42 -15.67 9.36 -10.08
C VAL A 42 -16.11 10.19 -8.87
N ALA A 43 -15.73 9.76 -7.67
CA ALA A 43 -16.04 10.46 -6.42
C ALA A 43 -15.46 11.88 -6.43
N ILE A 44 -14.19 12.07 -6.79
CA ILE A 44 -13.58 13.41 -6.81
C ILE A 44 -14.15 14.31 -7.92
N SER A 45 -14.70 13.73 -8.98
CA SER A 45 -15.30 14.48 -10.09
C SER A 45 -16.73 14.96 -9.76
N LYS A 46 -17.47 14.20 -8.95
CA LYS A 46 -18.88 14.48 -8.63
C LYS A 46 -19.10 15.09 -7.25
N LEU A 47 -18.18 14.88 -6.31
CA LEU A 47 -18.35 15.33 -4.93
C LEU A 47 -17.71 16.71 -4.70
N PRO A 48 -18.23 17.48 -3.72
CA PRO A 48 -17.60 18.73 -3.31
C PRO A 48 -16.17 18.51 -2.83
N ARG A 49 -15.29 19.50 -3.02
CA ARG A 49 -13.88 19.45 -2.59
C ARG A 49 -13.69 19.16 -1.09
N SER A 50 -14.67 19.47 -0.24
CA SER A 50 -14.66 19.11 1.18
C SER A 50 -14.68 17.59 1.43
N TRP A 51 -15.23 16.80 0.51
CA TRP A 51 -15.28 15.34 0.58
C TRP A 51 -13.95 14.68 0.24
N ALA A 52 -13.02 15.40 -0.40
CA ALA A 52 -11.70 14.88 -0.72
C ALA A 52 -10.91 14.44 0.52
N VAL A 53 -10.94 15.26 1.58
CA VAL A 53 -10.25 14.98 2.84
C VAL A 53 -10.89 13.75 3.51
N LEU A 54 -12.22 13.69 3.54
CA LEU A 54 -12.95 12.56 4.09
C LEU A 54 -12.66 11.26 3.32
N ASN A 55 -12.59 11.30 1.99
CA ASN A 55 -12.23 10.16 1.16
C ASN A 55 -10.81 9.65 1.46
N ASN A 56 -9.84 10.56 1.59
CA ASN A 56 -8.47 10.19 1.94
C ASN A 56 -8.39 9.60 3.35
N LEU A 57 -9.15 10.14 4.31
CA LEU A 57 -9.24 9.58 5.67
C LEU A 57 -9.80 8.16 5.65
N LEU A 58 -10.90 7.94 4.93
CA LEU A 58 -11.49 6.62 4.76
C LEU A 58 -10.49 5.64 4.14
N ALA A 59 -9.77 6.08 3.10
CA ALA A 59 -8.80 5.26 2.41
C ALA A 59 -7.63 4.84 3.32
N PHE A 60 -7.05 5.77 4.09
CA PHE A 60 -6.01 5.46 5.07
C PHE A 60 -6.53 4.62 6.26
N ALA A 61 -7.78 4.80 6.68
CA ALA A 61 -8.40 3.97 7.70
C ALA A 61 -8.55 2.52 7.22
N MET A 62 -9.07 2.31 6.01
CA MET A 62 -9.17 0.99 5.38
C MET A 62 -7.80 0.32 5.27
N MET A 63 -6.78 1.04 4.82
CA MET A 63 -5.42 0.51 4.75
C MET A 63 -4.87 0.14 6.12
N SER A 64 -5.03 1.02 7.12
CA SER A 64 -4.52 0.77 8.48
C SER A 64 -5.17 -0.45 9.12
N ILE A 65 -6.50 -0.59 8.96
CA ILE A 65 -7.24 -1.75 9.47
C ILE A 65 -6.80 -3.03 8.76
N GLY A 66 -6.74 -3.03 7.43
CA GLY A 66 -6.37 -4.22 6.68
C GLY A 66 -4.93 -4.67 6.92
N LEU A 67 -3.98 -3.72 7.02
CA LEU A 67 -2.59 -4.00 7.37
C LEU A 67 -2.44 -4.49 8.81
N GLY A 68 -3.23 -3.96 9.75
CA GLY A 68 -3.31 -4.47 11.12
C GLY A 68 -3.83 -5.91 11.16
N CYS A 69 -4.86 -6.24 10.40
CA CYS A 69 -5.38 -7.61 10.30
C CYS A 69 -4.37 -8.58 9.67
N PHE A 70 -3.50 -8.13 8.76
CA PHE A 70 -2.42 -8.98 8.23
C PHE A 70 -1.44 -9.46 9.30
N THR A 71 -1.31 -8.77 10.44
CA THR A 71 -0.46 -9.22 11.56
C THR A 71 -0.96 -10.51 12.23
N ILE A 72 -2.22 -10.88 11.99
CA ILE A 72 -2.88 -12.07 12.57
C ILE A 72 -2.82 -13.26 11.60
N LEU A 73 -2.41 -13.04 10.35
CA LEU A 73 -2.32 -14.11 9.36
C LEU A 73 -1.29 -15.16 9.79
N THR A 74 -1.76 -16.39 9.88
CA THR A 74 -0.99 -17.61 10.13
C THR A 74 -1.16 -18.59 8.96
N ALA A 75 -0.27 -19.57 8.85
CA ALA A 75 -0.40 -20.65 7.86
C ALA A 75 -1.76 -21.38 7.84
N SER A 76 -2.52 -21.35 8.94
CA SER A 76 -3.85 -21.96 9.07
C SER A 76 -5.02 -21.07 8.61
N SER A 77 -4.74 -19.85 8.16
CA SER A 77 -5.78 -18.88 7.79
C SER A 77 -6.53 -19.29 6.52
N LEU A 78 -7.84 -19.11 6.51
CA LEU A 78 -8.69 -19.46 5.36
C LEU A 78 -8.35 -18.60 4.13
N THR A 79 -8.42 -19.22 2.94
CA THR A 79 -8.19 -18.52 1.66
C THR A 79 -9.21 -17.40 1.39
N ALA A 80 -10.38 -17.41 2.03
CA ALA A 80 -11.29 -16.28 1.93
C ALA A 80 -10.80 -15.05 2.71
N VAL A 81 -10.16 -15.26 3.86
CA VAL A 81 -9.78 -14.18 4.80
C VAL A 81 -8.71 -13.30 4.18
N HIS A 82 -7.61 -13.88 3.70
CA HIS A 82 -6.54 -13.09 3.10
C HIS A 82 -6.97 -12.37 1.80
N VAL A 83 -7.95 -12.88 1.04
CA VAL A 83 -8.49 -12.24 -0.17
C VAL A 83 -9.35 -11.03 0.20
N VAL A 84 -10.21 -11.16 1.21
CA VAL A 84 -11.02 -10.03 1.70
C VAL A 84 -10.11 -8.92 2.25
N LEU A 85 -9.11 -9.28 3.05
CA LEU A 85 -8.15 -8.31 3.59
C LEU A 85 -7.35 -7.62 2.49
N GLN A 86 -6.92 -8.36 1.45
CA GLN A 86 -6.31 -7.78 0.26
C GLN A 86 -7.21 -6.75 -0.41
N ILE A 87 -8.50 -7.07 -0.60
CA ILE A 87 -9.47 -6.14 -1.23
C ILE A 87 -9.61 -4.87 -0.40
N ILE A 88 -9.67 -4.97 0.93
CA ILE A 88 -9.78 -3.80 1.83
C ILE A 88 -8.56 -2.88 1.67
N VAL A 89 -7.35 -3.44 1.73
CA VAL A 89 -6.12 -2.65 1.61
C VAL A 89 -5.96 -2.10 0.19
N ALA A 90 -6.24 -2.91 -0.83
CA ALA A 90 -6.23 -2.49 -2.24
C ALA A 90 -7.24 -1.37 -2.51
N GLY A 91 -8.40 -1.42 -1.85
CA GLY A 91 -9.42 -0.39 -1.96
C GLY A 91 -8.95 0.96 -1.46
N GLY A 92 -8.37 1.00 -0.26
CA GLY A 92 -7.78 2.24 0.26
C GLY A 92 -6.64 2.76 -0.64
N ASN A 93 -5.75 1.88 -1.12
CA ASN A 93 -4.68 2.29 -2.03
C ASN A 93 -5.20 2.80 -3.38
N GLY A 94 -6.23 2.15 -3.94
CA GLY A 94 -6.88 2.54 -5.19
C GLY A 94 -7.54 3.92 -5.08
N LEU A 95 -8.28 4.17 -3.99
CA LEU A 95 -8.87 5.47 -3.72
C LEU A 95 -7.81 6.58 -3.65
N LEU A 96 -6.71 6.36 -2.93
CA LEU A 96 -5.62 7.33 -2.81
C LEU A 96 -4.95 7.60 -4.16
N LEU A 97 -4.77 6.57 -4.99
CA LEU A 97 -4.14 6.70 -6.30
C LEU A 97 -4.88 7.70 -7.19
N ALA A 98 -6.21 7.64 -7.20
CA ALA A 98 -7.04 8.51 -8.03
C ALA A 98 -7.23 9.91 -7.45
N THR A 99 -7.10 10.09 -6.14
CA THR A 99 -7.52 11.33 -5.46
C THR A 99 -6.37 12.22 -5.00
N LEU A 100 -5.18 11.69 -4.73
CA LEU A 100 -4.07 12.48 -4.17
C LEU A 100 -3.61 13.62 -5.10
N LEU A 101 -3.35 13.34 -6.37
CA LEU A 101 -2.82 14.34 -7.29
C LEU A 101 -3.84 15.48 -7.56
N PRO A 102 -5.11 15.21 -7.93
CA PRO A 102 -6.10 16.27 -8.12
C PRO A 102 -6.36 17.12 -6.86
N ASN A 103 -6.25 16.49 -5.67
CA ASN A 103 -6.37 17.19 -4.40
C ASN A 103 -5.24 18.19 -4.18
N VAL A 104 -3.99 17.80 -4.46
CA VAL A 104 -2.85 18.70 -4.38
C VAL A 104 -2.98 19.79 -5.45
N GLN A 105 -3.26 19.43 -6.70
CA GLN A 105 -3.39 20.37 -7.82
C GLN A 105 -4.37 21.50 -7.51
N GLY A 106 -5.60 21.20 -7.08
CA GLY A 106 -6.57 22.29 -6.85
C GLY A 106 -6.30 23.19 -5.64
N GLN A 107 -5.15 23.09 -4.98
CA GLN A 107 -4.68 24.08 -3.99
C GLN A 107 -3.77 25.15 -4.60
N PHE A 108 -3.40 24.99 -5.87
CA PHE A 108 -2.49 25.89 -6.58
C PHE A 108 -3.20 26.56 -7.77
N ASN A 109 -2.57 27.59 -8.32
CA ASN A 109 -3.06 28.27 -9.52
C ASN A 109 -2.75 27.43 -10.78
N PRO A 110 -3.52 27.58 -11.87
CA PRO A 110 -3.31 26.84 -13.13
C PRO A 110 -1.88 26.92 -13.68
N GLU A 111 -1.21 28.06 -13.48
CA GLU A 111 0.16 28.33 -13.91
C GLU A 111 1.20 27.39 -13.25
N ASP A 112 0.93 26.97 -12.00
CA ASP A 112 1.84 26.13 -11.22
C ASP A 112 1.58 24.62 -11.39
N MET A 113 0.53 24.23 -12.11
CA MET A 113 0.08 22.82 -12.19
C MET A 113 1.15 21.87 -12.71
N THR A 114 1.94 22.32 -13.68
CA THR A 114 3.05 21.54 -14.23
C THR A 114 4.12 21.28 -13.16
N ALA A 115 4.51 22.32 -12.41
CA ALA A 115 5.50 22.20 -11.35
C ALA A 115 4.98 21.31 -10.20
N VAL A 116 3.73 21.48 -9.79
CA VAL A 116 3.07 20.65 -8.77
C VAL A 116 3.05 19.18 -9.17
N THR A 117 2.70 18.88 -10.42
CA THR A 117 2.66 17.52 -10.94
C THR A 117 4.05 16.89 -10.99
N ALA A 118 5.06 17.66 -11.43
CA ALA A 118 6.45 17.21 -11.45
C ALA A 118 6.95 16.90 -10.03
N LEU A 119 6.71 17.79 -9.06
CA LEU A 119 7.09 17.59 -7.66
C LEU A 119 6.37 16.37 -7.06
N PHE A 120 5.08 16.21 -7.31
CA PHE A 120 4.31 15.05 -6.85
C PHE A 120 4.92 13.74 -7.38
N ASN A 121 5.24 13.67 -8.67
CA ASN A 121 5.84 12.48 -9.27
C ASN A 121 7.27 12.21 -8.78
N PHE A 122 8.05 13.27 -8.52
CA PHE A 122 9.35 13.15 -7.89
C PHE A 122 9.25 12.57 -6.48
N LEU A 123 8.40 13.15 -5.62
CA LEU A 123 8.15 12.66 -4.26
C LEU A 123 7.62 11.23 -4.26
N ARG A 124 6.72 10.90 -5.19
CA ARG A 124 6.20 9.55 -5.37
C ARG A 124 7.32 8.58 -5.71
N SER A 125 8.17 8.90 -6.68
CA SER A 125 9.30 8.06 -7.07
C SER A 125 10.29 7.88 -5.91
N PHE A 126 10.59 8.94 -5.17
CA PHE A 126 11.42 8.88 -3.97
C PHE A 126 10.80 7.97 -2.90
N ALA A 127 9.49 8.09 -2.66
CA ALA A 127 8.77 7.22 -1.72
C ALA A 127 8.73 5.76 -2.18
N LEU A 128 8.80 5.45 -3.48
CA LEU A 128 8.88 4.08 -3.97
C LEU A 128 10.20 3.40 -3.61
N VAL A 129 11.32 4.14 -3.67
CA VAL A 129 12.65 3.63 -3.27
C VAL A 129 12.61 3.22 -1.79
N TRP A 130 12.25 4.15 -0.92
CA TRP A 130 12.15 3.88 0.51
C TRP A 130 11.04 2.89 0.86
N GLY A 131 9.98 2.87 0.07
CA GLY A 131 8.86 1.94 0.20
C GLY A 131 9.22 0.47 -0.04
N MET A 132 10.43 0.18 -0.53
CA MET A 132 11.00 -1.15 -0.64
C MET A 132 12.11 -1.39 0.38
N THR A 133 12.96 -0.40 0.61
CA THR A 133 14.12 -0.51 1.52
C THR A 133 13.68 -0.69 2.98
N ILE A 134 12.77 0.13 3.48
CA ILE A 134 12.33 0.09 4.88
C ILE A 134 11.76 -1.29 5.27
N PRO A 135 10.81 -1.88 4.53
CA PRO A 135 10.25 -3.16 4.94
C PRO A 135 11.25 -4.32 4.82
N SER A 136 12.21 -4.25 3.88
CA SER A 136 13.32 -5.22 3.80
C SER A 136 14.18 -5.14 5.07
N ILE A 137 14.54 -3.94 5.51
CA ILE A 137 15.32 -3.74 6.75
C ILE A 137 14.56 -4.29 7.96
N ILE A 138 13.26 -4.00 8.08
CA ILE A 138 12.42 -4.51 9.19
C ILE A 138 12.39 -6.05 9.17
N PHE A 139 12.17 -6.63 8.00
CA PHE A 139 12.14 -8.08 7.82
C PHE A 139 13.48 -8.71 8.20
N ASP A 140 14.59 -8.20 7.67
CA ASP A 140 15.94 -8.71 7.90
C ASP A 140 16.35 -8.57 9.37
N GLN A 141 16.02 -7.44 9.99
CA GLN A 141 16.27 -7.22 11.41
C GLN A 141 15.46 -8.21 12.27
N SER A 142 14.20 -8.47 11.91
CA SER A 142 13.38 -9.47 12.60
C SER A 142 13.94 -10.88 12.44
N VAL A 143 14.38 -11.25 11.23
CA VAL A 143 15.06 -12.52 10.98
C VAL A 143 16.29 -12.64 11.86
N ASN A 144 17.21 -11.67 11.81
CA ASN A 144 18.47 -11.68 12.56
C ASN A 144 18.25 -11.80 14.07
N ARG A 145 17.26 -11.08 14.61
CA ARG A 145 16.88 -11.16 16.04
C ARG A 145 16.40 -12.56 16.45
N ASN A 146 15.83 -13.31 15.51
CA ASN A 146 15.15 -14.58 15.77
C ASN A 146 15.92 -15.80 15.24
N LEU A 147 17.13 -15.63 14.67
CA LEU A 147 17.97 -16.72 14.13
C LEU A 147 18.31 -17.82 15.15
N GLY A 148 18.29 -17.50 16.44
CA GLY A 148 18.49 -18.48 17.52
C GLY A 148 17.47 -19.63 17.52
N ARG A 149 16.31 -19.45 16.87
CA ARG A 149 15.27 -20.49 16.72
C ARG A 149 15.56 -21.53 15.65
N VAL A 150 16.53 -21.28 14.78
CA VAL A 150 16.87 -22.13 13.64
C VAL A 150 18.19 -22.87 13.91
N PRO A 151 18.42 -24.08 13.34
CA PRO A 151 19.66 -24.82 13.50
C PRO A 151 20.88 -24.01 13.06
N GLN A 152 22.01 -24.23 13.74
CA GLN A 152 23.20 -23.40 13.60
C GLN A 152 23.75 -23.40 12.17
N GLU A 153 23.64 -24.52 11.46
CA GLU A 153 24.07 -24.67 10.07
C GLU A 153 23.30 -23.77 9.08
N LEU A 154 22.07 -23.37 9.42
CA LEU A 154 21.23 -22.52 8.55
C LEU A 154 21.29 -21.04 8.91
N ARG A 155 21.85 -20.67 10.07
CA ARG A 155 21.87 -19.27 10.52
C ARG A 155 22.64 -18.37 9.56
N LEU A 156 23.84 -18.80 9.16
CA LEU A 156 24.68 -18.08 8.20
C LEU A 156 24.02 -17.95 6.82
N LEU A 157 23.13 -18.89 6.47
CA LEU A 157 22.42 -18.88 5.18
C LEU A 157 21.26 -17.88 5.16
N LEU A 158 20.66 -17.61 6.32
CA LEU A 158 19.46 -16.79 6.48
C LEU A 158 19.76 -15.36 6.96
N GLU A 159 20.92 -15.14 7.56
CA GLU A 159 21.39 -13.84 8.03
C GLU A 159 21.57 -12.82 6.90
N GLY A 160 21.47 -11.52 7.22
CA GLY A 160 21.91 -10.44 6.34
C GLY A 160 21.14 -10.31 5.02
N GLY A 161 19.85 -10.66 5.00
CA GLY A 161 19.02 -10.64 3.79
C GLY A 161 18.92 -11.99 3.07
N GLY A 162 19.64 -13.01 3.55
CA GLY A 162 19.58 -14.37 3.00
C GLY A 162 18.16 -14.96 3.05
N ALA A 163 17.42 -14.73 4.13
CA ALA A 163 16.03 -15.15 4.25
C ALA A 163 15.11 -14.45 3.23
N TYR A 164 15.27 -13.15 3.00
CA TYR A 164 14.44 -12.43 2.02
C TYR A 164 14.61 -12.99 0.61
N ILE A 165 15.86 -13.29 0.20
CA ILE A 165 16.17 -13.82 -1.13
C ILE A 165 15.72 -15.29 -1.29
N ARG A 166 15.69 -16.05 -0.20
CA ARG A 166 15.37 -17.49 -0.18
C ARG A 166 13.91 -17.78 0.20
N ALA A 167 13.07 -16.76 0.14
CA ALA A 167 11.63 -16.84 0.37
C ALA A 167 10.88 -17.59 -0.75
N SER A 168 11.30 -18.81 -1.08
CA SER A 168 10.73 -19.62 -2.15
C SER A 168 10.12 -20.90 -1.63
N ASN A 169 9.12 -21.40 -2.35
CA ASN A 169 8.51 -22.68 -2.06
C ASN A 169 9.52 -23.84 -2.11
N GLU A 170 10.41 -23.83 -3.11
CA GLU A 170 11.45 -24.84 -3.29
C GLU A 170 12.39 -24.92 -2.08
N PHE A 171 12.82 -23.75 -1.57
CA PHE A 171 13.63 -23.67 -0.35
C PHE A 171 12.89 -24.21 0.88
N MET A 172 11.58 -23.95 1.00
CA MET A 172 10.80 -24.48 2.12
C MET A 172 10.53 -25.98 2.00
N GLN A 173 10.51 -26.53 0.79
CA GLN A 173 10.33 -27.96 0.55
C GLN A 173 11.59 -28.78 0.78
N SER A 174 12.79 -28.18 0.75
CA SER A 174 14.05 -28.88 1.06
C SER A 174 14.19 -29.27 2.53
N PHE A 175 13.31 -28.77 3.41
CA PHE A 175 13.33 -29.08 4.84
C PHE A 175 12.10 -29.88 5.25
N HIS A 176 12.26 -30.74 6.26
CA HIS A 176 11.20 -31.57 6.82
C HIS A 176 11.20 -31.52 8.35
N GLY A 177 10.05 -31.88 8.95
CA GLY A 177 9.89 -31.93 10.41
C GLY A 177 10.15 -30.60 11.11
N THR A 178 10.82 -30.67 12.27
CA THR A 178 11.04 -29.52 13.16
C THR A 178 11.82 -28.37 12.50
N THR A 179 12.77 -28.65 11.61
CA THR A 179 13.54 -27.61 10.92
C THR A 179 12.65 -26.75 10.03
N LYS A 180 11.71 -27.38 9.32
CA LYS A 180 10.75 -26.65 8.48
C LYS A 180 9.85 -25.77 9.34
N GLU A 181 9.34 -26.28 10.45
CA GLU A 181 8.51 -25.51 11.39
C GLU A 181 9.26 -24.31 11.98
N GLN A 182 10.54 -24.47 12.32
CA GLN A 182 11.39 -23.39 12.82
C GLN A 182 11.61 -22.29 11.79
N ILE A 183 11.85 -22.65 10.52
CA ILE A 183 12.00 -21.68 9.43
C ILE A 183 10.66 -21.00 9.15
N LEU A 184 9.55 -21.74 9.08
CA LEU A 184 8.21 -21.16 8.88
C LEU A 184 7.88 -20.16 9.98
N GLY A 185 8.09 -20.52 11.25
CA GLY A 185 7.89 -19.61 12.38
C GLY A 185 8.78 -18.36 12.32
N LEU A 186 10.02 -18.50 11.82
CA LEU A 186 10.92 -17.36 11.59
C LEU A 186 10.35 -16.39 10.53
N TYR A 187 9.84 -16.91 9.41
CA TYR A 187 9.23 -16.10 8.36
C TYR A 187 7.91 -15.46 8.80
N GLU A 188 7.06 -16.20 9.53
CA GLU A 188 5.81 -15.66 10.08
C GLU A 188 6.09 -14.48 11.04
N LEU A 189 7.09 -14.60 11.93
CA LEU A 189 7.50 -13.52 12.82
C LEU A 189 8.03 -12.30 12.05
N ALA A 190 8.88 -12.52 11.06
CA ALA A 190 9.43 -11.45 10.25
C ALA A 190 8.36 -10.73 9.41
N LEU A 191 7.44 -11.49 8.81
CA LEU A 191 6.28 -10.93 8.11
C LEU A 191 5.40 -10.11 9.06
N ARG A 192 5.12 -10.62 10.26
CA ARG A 192 4.32 -9.92 11.27
C ARG A 192 4.93 -8.58 11.66
N ASP A 193 6.24 -8.52 11.89
CA ASP A 193 6.94 -7.27 12.20
C ASP A 193 6.89 -6.29 11.02
N THR A 194 7.01 -6.77 9.79
CA THR A 194 6.84 -5.95 8.58
C THR A 194 5.41 -5.41 8.46
N TRP A 195 4.37 -6.18 8.77
CA TRP A 195 2.99 -5.68 8.75
C TRP A 195 2.73 -4.62 9.82
N TRP A 196 3.33 -4.75 11.01
CA TRP A 196 3.30 -3.69 12.02
C TRP A 196 3.95 -2.40 11.53
N GLY A 197 5.11 -2.51 10.88
CA GLY A 197 5.75 -1.38 10.22
C GLY A 197 4.82 -0.72 9.18
N ALA A 198 4.17 -1.52 8.34
CA ALA A 198 3.26 -1.04 7.30
C ALA A 198 2.08 -0.27 7.91
N MET A 199 1.49 -0.83 8.97
CA MET A 199 0.38 -0.21 9.70
C MET A 199 0.80 1.12 10.32
N ALA A 200 2.01 1.23 10.88
CA ALA A 200 2.51 2.49 11.43
C ALA A 200 2.61 3.59 10.36
N PHE A 201 3.09 3.27 9.15
CA PHE A 201 3.11 4.22 8.03
C PHE A 201 1.70 4.61 7.55
N ALA A 202 0.77 3.66 7.52
CA ALA A 202 -0.62 3.94 7.15
C ALA A 202 -1.30 4.86 8.18
N LEU A 203 -1.06 4.64 9.48
CA LEU A 203 -1.55 5.50 10.56
C LEU A 203 -0.92 6.89 10.54
N LEU A 204 0.37 7.00 10.21
CA LEU A 204 1.01 8.29 10.00
C LEU A 204 0.34 9.05 8.84
N GLY A 205 0.06 8.37 7.73
CA GLY A 205 -0.70 8.95 6.61
C GLY A 205 -2.11 9.39 7.02
N PHE A 206 -2.81 8.57 7.80
CA PHE A 206 -4.11 8.91 8.38
C PHE A 206 -4.03 10.20 9.22
N MET A 207 -3.04 10.29 10.11
CA MET A 207 -2.83 11.45 10.97
C MET A 207 -2.51 12.72 10.16
N LEU A 208 -1.65 12.61 9.15
CA LEU A 208 -1.29 13.72 8.27
C LEU A 208 -2.52 14.24 7.51
N VAL A 209 -3.37 13.36 7.01
CA VAL A 209 -4.62 13.75 6.35
C VAL A 209 -5.61 14.36 7.35
N ALA A 210 -5.69 13.83 8.57
CA ALA A 210 -6.56 14.40 9.62
C ALA A 210 -6.17 15.84 10.00
N LEU A 211 -4.89 16.18 9.86
CA LEU A 211 -4.39 17.54 10.09
C LEU A 211 -4.58 18.47 8.87
N GLN A 212 -4.94 17.94 7.70
CA GLN A 212 -5.21 18.78 6.53
C GLN A 212 -6.47 19.60 6.77
N ARG A 213 -6.32 20.93 6.73
CA ARG A 213 -7.48 21.82 6.71
C ARG A 213 -8.23 21.65 5.39
N PRO A 214 -9.57 21.66 5.39
CA PRO A 214 -10.33 21.70 4.15
C PRO A 214 -9.89 22.93 3.35
N GLY A 215 -9.43 22.71 2.11
CA GLY A 215 -8.99 23.79 1.23
C GLY A 215 -10.09 24.82 1.02
N LYS A 216 -9.72 26.09 0.80
CA LYS A 216 -10.68 27.16 0.47
C LYS A 216 -11.54 26.73 -0.72
N PRO A 217 -12.85 27.03 -0.73
CA PRO A 217 -13.68 26.80 -1.90
C PRO A 217 -13.13 27.66 -3.04
N SER A 218 -12.70 27.02 -4.13
CA SER A 218 -12.51 27.72 -5.40
C SER A 218 -13.90 28.06 -5.95
N THR A 219 -14.06 29.29 -6.41
CA THR A 219 -15.21 29.71 -7.20
C THR A 219 -15.41 28.72 -8.37
N PRO A 220 -16.66 28.37 -8.72
CA PRO A 220 -16.91 27.40 -9.77
C PRO A 220 -16.33 27.90 -11.10
N PHE A 221 -15.67 27.02 -11.86
CA PHE A 221 -15.24 27.25 -13.25
C PHE A 221 -16.37 27.74 -14.19
N LEU A 222 -17.62 27.58 -13.76
CA LEU A 222 -18.81 28.04 -14.49
C LEU A 222 -19.01 29.57 -14.42
N GLU A 223 -18.47 30.26 -13.41
CA GLU A 223 -18.55 31.73 -13.34
C GLU A 223 -17.63 32.39 -14.37
N ASP A 224 -16.39 31.90 -14.56
CA ASP A 224 -15.46 32.46 -15.56
C ASP A 224 -15.96 32.27 -17.00
N THR A 225 -16.66 31.17 -17.27
CA THR A 225 -17.21 30.93 -18.61
C THR A 225 -18.38 31.89 -18.89
N GLN A 226 -19.27 32.10 -17.91
CA GLN A 226 -20.39 33.05 -18.04
C GLN A 226 -19.96 34.52 -17.97
N GLN A 227 -18.91 34.87 -17.24
CA GLN A 227 -18.33 36.22 -17.28
C GLN A 227 -17.67 36.50 -18.64
N SER A 228 -16.96 35.53 -19.22
CA SER A 228 -16.35 35.70 -20.55
C SER A 228 -17.37 35.75 -21.70
N GLU A 229 -18.52 35.09 -21.55
CA GLU A 229 -19.64 35.17 -22.51
C GLU A 229 -20.44 36.47 -22.34
N GLY A 230 -20.71 36.88 -21.10
CA GLY A 230 -21.41 38.13 -20.79
C GLY A 230 -20.62 39.40 -21.15
N GLU A 231 -19.28 39.34 -21.15
CA GLU A 231 -18.44 40.43 -21.65
C GLU A 231 -18.40 40.49 -23.19
N ARG A 232 -18.47 39.35 -23.89
CA ARG A 232 -18.57 39.36 -25.37
C ARG A 232 -19.91 39.89 -25.87
N GLU A 233 -20.99 39.64 -25.14
CA GLU A 233 -22.34 40.12 -25.50
C GLU A 233 -22.54 41.62 -25.27
N LYS A 234 -21.72 42.26 -24.41
CA LYS A 234 -21.76 43.71 -24.16
C LYS A 234 -20.90 44.54 -25.12
N VAL A 235 -20.05 43.89 -25.92
CA VAL A 235 -19.08 44.53 -26.83
C VAL A 235 -19.45 44.32 -28.32
N GLY A 236 -20.45 43.50 -28.62
CA GLY A 236 -21.06 43.35 -29.95
C GLY A 236 -22.31 44.22 -30.10
#